data_AF-A0A9W8IUW9-F1
#
_entry.id   AF-A0A9W8IUW9-F1
#
_cell.length_a   1.000
_cell.length_b   1.000
_cell.length_c   1.000
_cell.angle_alpha   90.00
_cell.angle_beta   90.00
_cell.angle_gamma   90.00
#
_symmetry.space_group_name_H-M   'P 1'
#
loop_
_entity.id
_entity.type
_entity.pdbx_description
1 polymer ?
#
loop_
_entity_poly.entity_id
_entity_poly.type
_entity_poly.pdbx_seq_one_letter_code
_entity_poly.pdbx_strand_id
1 'polypeptide(L)'
;MSFRKGLVAVTGIMGVAVLLRYTIVPDEDKIIRSLSPELRAEYERNKDKRREQHDAIMAQIIENSKSDKPIWDVSSPHAKRADDGSK
;
A
#
# COMPACT_ATOMS: atom_id res chain seq x y z
N MET A 1 -35.44 6.90 -12.95
CA MET A 1 -35.30 5.52 -13.48
C MET A 1 -33.83 5.20 -13.85
N SER A 2 -32.84 5.70 -13.09
CA SER A 2 -31.41 5.65 -13.51
C SER A 2 -30.48 4.92 -12.52
N PHE A 3 -30.93 4.69 -11.28
CA PHE A 3 -30.09 4.08 -10.23
C PHE A 3 -29.77 2.60 -10.48
N ARG A 4 -30.74 1.84 -11.03
CA ARG A 4 -30.58 0.41 -11.33
C ARG A 4 -29.55 0.17 -12.45
N LYS A 5 -29.48 1.07 -13.43
CA LYS A 5 -28.50 1.00 -14.53
C LYS A 5 -27.08 1.32 -14.04
N GLY A 6 -26.95 2.29 -13.13
CA GLY A 6 -25.67 2.62 -12.48
C GLY A 6 -25.12 1.46 -11.65
N LEU A 7 -25.97 0.81 -10.85
CA LEU A 7 -25.56 -0.36 -10.04
C LEU A 7 -25.01 -1.49 -10.92
N VAL A 8 -25.71 -1.83 -12.01
CA VAL A 8 -25.28 -2.90 -12.93
C VAL A 8 -23.95 -2.56 -13.61
N ALA A 9 -23.75 -1.31 -14.03
CA ALA A 9 -22.50 -0.88 -14.63
C ALA A 9 -21.32 -0.97 -13.66
N VAL A 10 -21.49 -0.53 -12.41
CA VAL A 10 -20.44 -0.62 -11.38
C VAL A 10 -20.10 -2.07 -11.06
N THR A 11 -21.10 -2.94 -10.91
CA THR A 11 -20.86 -4.37 -10.68
C THR A 11 -20.15 -5.05 -11.85
N GLY A 12 -20.47 -4.65 -13.09
CA GLY A 12 -19.81 -5.16 -14.28
C GLY A 12 -18.33 -4.76 -14.34
N ILE A 13 -18.02 -3.49 -14.09
CA ILE A 13 -16.65 -2.99 -14.08
C ILE A 13 -15.84 -3.67 -12.97
N MET A 14 -16.40 -3.81 -11.77
CA MET A 14 -15.72 -4.50 -10.67
C MET A 14 -15.51 -5.99 -10.97
N GLY A 15 -16.50 -6.68 -11.54
CA GLY A 15 -16.36 -8.08 -11.94
C GLY A 15 -15.24 -8.29 -12.95
N VAL A 16 -15.14 -7.40 -13.95
CA VAL A 16 -14.06 -7.44 -14.95
C VAL A 16 -12.71 -7.13 -14.32
N ALA A 17 -12.62 -6.14 -13.44
CA ALA A 17 -11.37 -5.79 -12.75
C ALA A 17 -10.85 -6.96 -11.88
N VAL A 18 -11.73 -7.63 -11.15
CA VAL A 18 -11.39 -8.81 -10.34
C VAL A 18 -10.93 -9.96 -11.25
N LEU A 19 -11.66 -10.24 -12.31
CA LEU A 19 -11.27 -11.28 -13.26
C LEU A 19 -9.89 -11.01 -13.88
N LEU A 20 -9.64 -9.76 -14.27
CA LEU A 20 -8.36 -9.34 -14.84
C LEU A 20 -7.22 -9.44 -13.81
N ARG A 21 -7.49 -9.13 -12.54
CA ARG A 21 -6.52 -9.28 -11.44
C ARG A 21 -6.12 -10.73 -11.21
N TYR A 22 -7.04 -11.67 -11.34
CA TYR A 22 -6.75 -13.10 -11.17
C TYR A 22 -6.06 -13.73 -12.38
N THR A 23 -6.29 -13.21 -13.58
CA THR A 23 -5.68 -13.76 -14.80
C THR A 23 -4.30 -13.20 -15.08
N ILE A 24 -4.07 -11.91 -14.82
CA ILE A 24 -2.83 -11.23 -15.20
C ILE A 24 -1.77 -11.31 -14.10
N VAL A 25 -2.16 -11.15 -12.84
CA VAL A 25 -1.18 -11.06 -11.75
C VAL A 25 -0.90 -12.46 -11.21
N PRO A 26 0.32 -12.99 -11.39
CA PRO A 26 0.69 -14.29 -10.84
C PRO A 26 0.61 -14.26 -9.31
N ASP A 27 0.17 -15.39 -8.75
CA ASP A 27 0.09 -15.61 -7.31
C ASP A 27 1.45 -15.40 -6.64
N GLU A 28 1.49 -14.82 -5.44
CA GLU A 28 2.73 -14.47 -4.74
C GLU A 28 3.61 -15.72 -4.53
N ASP A 29 2.98 -16.86 -4.28
CA ASP A 29 3.67 -18.15 -4.15
C ASP A 29 4.35 -18.60 -5.45
N LYS A 30 3.76 -18.29 -6.61
CA LYS A 30 4.37 -18.58 -7.91
C LYS A 30 5.56 -17.67 -8.18
N ILE A 31 5.46 -16.40 -7.78
CA ILE A 31 6.56 -15.44 -7.85
C ILE A 31 7.70 -15.95 -6.97
N ILE A 32 7.47 -16.20 -5.68
CA ILE A 32 8.50 -16.70 -4.75
C ILE A 32 9.11 -18.02 -5.24
N ARG A 33 8.35 -18.89 -5.92
CA ARG A 33 8.87 -20.12 -6.58
C ARG A 33 9.74 -19.89 -7.80
N SER A 34 9.49 -18.82 -8.54
CA SER A 34 10.36 -18.40 -9.66
C SER A 34 11.60 -17.63 -9.20
N LEU A 35 11.63 -17.12 -7.96
CA LEU A 35 12.77 -16.41 -7.40
C LEU A 35 13.95 -17.36 -7.14
N SER A 36 15.17 -16.89 -7.41
CA SER A 36 16.41 -17.58 -7.05
C SER A 36 16.50 -17.80 -5.53
N PRO A 37 17.24 -18.83 -5.05
CA PRO A 37 17.32 -19.14 -3.62
C PRO A 37 17.90 -17.99 -2.77
N GLU A 38 18.75 -17.15 -3.36
CA GLU A 38 19.28 -15.95 -2.72
C GLU A 38 18.17 -14.90 -2.48
N LEU A 39 17.37 -14.59 -3.50
CA LEU A 39 16.29 -13.61 -3.42
C LEU A 39 15.21 -14.01 -2.41
N ARG A 40 14.99 -15.31 -2.21
CA ARG A 40 14.08 -15.83 -1.18
C ARG A 40 14.57 -15.50 0.23
N ALA A 41 15.85 -15.74 0.50
CA ALA A 41 16.44 -15.45 1.80
C ALA A 41 16.41 -13.94 2.10
N GLU A 42 16.67 -13.11 1.09
CA GLU A 42 16.54 -11.65 1.24
C GLU A 42 15.08 -11.22 1.43
N TYR A 43 14.14 -11.83 0.70
CA TYR A 43 12.71 -11.56 0.86
C TYR A 43 12.22 -11.90 2.26
N GLU A 44 12.61 -13.06 2.80
CA GLU A 44 12.28 -13.50 4.15
C GLU A 44 12.86 -12.55 5.20
N ARG A 45 14.15 -12.18 5.08
CA ARG A 45 14.81 -11.23 5.99
C ARG A 45 14.19 -9.84 5.98
N ASN A 46 13.66 -9.41 4.84
CA ASN A 46 13.08 -8.08 4.68
C ASN A 46 11.56 -8.06 4.89
N LYS A 47 10.90 -9.21 5.06
CA LYS A 47 9.45 -9.30 5.24
C LYS A 47 8.99 -8.54 6.49
N ASP A 48 9.70 -8.71 7.59
CA ASP A 48 9.36 -8.08 8.87
C ASP A 48 9.58 -6.58 8.82
N LYS A 49 10.71 -6.13 8.23
CA LYS A 49 10.99 -4.70 8.01
C LYS A 49 9.90 -4.00 7.19
N ARG A 50 9.38 -4.66 6.14
CA ARG A 50 8.28 -4.09 5.34
C ARG A 50 6.99 -3.96 6.13
N ARG A 51 6.70 -4.91 7.03
CA ARG A 51 5.52 -4.84 7.92
C ARG A 51 5.65 -3.69 8.91
N GLU A 52 6.80 -3.57 9.56
CA GLU A 52 7.10 -2.47 10.48
C GLU A 52 7.01 -1.11 9.80
N GLN A 53 7.58 -0.96 8.60
CA GLN A 53 7.47 0.26 7.81
C GLN A 53 6.03 0.60 7.46
N HIS A 54 5.25 -0.40 7.05
CA HIS A 54 3.85 -0.21 6.69
C HIS A 54 3.01 0.22 7.91
N ASP A 55 3.23 -0.41 9.07
CA ASP A 55 2.55 -0.06 10.32
C ASP A 55 2.91 1.36 10.77
N ALA A 56 4.19 1.75 10.62
CA ALA A 56 4.64 3.11 10.92
C ALA A 56 4.01 4.16 10.00
N ILE A 57 3.88 3.86 8.69
CA ILE A 57 3.19 4.73 7.74
C ILE A 57 1.70 4.84 8.09
N MET A 58 1.04 3.73 8.41
CA MET A 58 -0.38 3.74 8.79
C MET A 58 -0.63 4.53 10.06
N ALA A 59 0.24 4.39 11.08
CA ALA A 59 0.16 5.19 12.29
C ALA A 59 0.27 6.69 12.00
N GLN A 60 1.18 7.09 11.10
CA GLN A 60 1.31 8.49 10.67
C GLN A 60 0.08 8.99 9.91
N ILE A 61 -0.51 8.18 9.02
CA ILE A 61 -1.73 8.54 8.29
C ILE A 61 -2.89 8.75 9.27
N ILE A 62 -3.06 7.84 10.23
CA ILE A 62 -4.10 7.94 11.26
C ILE A 62 -3.92 9.22 12.07
N GLU A 63 -2.70 9.53 12.49
CA GLU A 63 -2.43 10.76 13.25
C GLU A 63 -2.65 12.02 12.41
N ASN A 64 -2.18 12.04 11.17
CA ASN A 64 -2.40 13.15 10.24
C ASN A 64 -3.87 13.35 9.90
N SER A 65 -4.68 12.28 9.84
CA SER A 65 -6.12 12.38 9.57
C SER A 65 -6.92 13.07 10.68
N LYS A 66 -6.37 13.16 11.90
CA LYS A 66 -6.96 13.92 13.01
C LYS A 66 -6.59 15.41 12.94
N SER A 67 -5.62 15.78 12.10
CA SER A 67 -5.16 17.15 11.93
C SER A 67 -6.03 17.84 10.87
N ASP A 68 -6.42 19.09 11.11
CA ASP A 68 -7.17 19.94 10.15
C ASP A 68 -6.37 20.30 8.89
N LYS A 69 -5.14 19.79 8.76
CA LYS A 69 -4.28 20.03 7.60
C LYS A 69 -4.64 19.06 6.46
N PRO A 70 -4.58 19.54 5.21
CA PRO A 70 -4.89 18.69 4.08
C PRO A 70 -3.87 17.56 3.91
N ILE A 71 -4.34 16.38 3.47
CA ILE A 71 -3.56 15.12 3.37
C ILE A 71 -2.27 15.26 2.54
N TRP A 72 -2.25 16.17 1.57
CA TRP A 72 -1.09 16.41 0.68
C TRP A 72 -0.02 17.33 1.29
N ASP A 73 -0.30 18.00 2.42
CA ASP A 73 0.69 18.78 3.15
C ASP A 73 1.47 17.85 4.10
N VAL A 74 2.45 17.15 3.51
CA VAL A 74 3.39 16.25 4.20
C VAL A 74 4.46 17.02 4.99
N SER A 75 4.24 18.29 5.36
CA SER A 75 5.02 18.98 6.38
C SER A 75 4.76 18.37 7.76
N SER A 76 5.18 17.12 7.94
CA SER A 76 5.21 16.45 9.23
C SER A 76 5.99 17.32 10.21
N PRO A 77 5.43 17.67 11.38
CA PRO A 77 6.15 18.35 12.46
C PRO A 77 7.40 17.59 12.93
N HIS A 78 7.55 16.32 12.54
CA HIS A 78 8.66 15.44 12.94
C HIS A 78 9.77 15.30 11.90
N ALA A 79 9.54 15.65 10.63
CA ALA A 79 10.60 15.65 9.62
C ALA A 79 11.70 16.70 9.91
N LYS A 80 11.38 17.72 10.71
CA LYS A 80 12.33 18.75 11.15
C LYS A 80 13.20 18.37 12.36
N ARG A 81 13.01 17.21 13.01
CA ARG A 81 13.82 16.85 14.21
C ARG A 81 15.08 16.04 13.93
N ALA A 82 15.32 15.59 12.70
CA ALA A 82 16.50 14.80 12.35
C ALA A 82 17.64 15.63 11.71
N ASP A 83 17.40 16.90 11.44
CA ASP A 83 18.31 17.81 10.72
C ASP A 83 18.99 18.85 11.64
N ASP A 84 18.50 19.07 12.86
CA ASP A 84 18.98 20.14 13.76
C ASP A 84 20.20 19.76 14.63
N GLY A 85 20.71 18.54 14.52
CA GLY A 85 21.78 17.99 15.36
C GLY A 85 23.20 18.03 14.78
N SER A 86 23.48 18.84 13.75
CA SER A 86 24.84 18.99 13.22
C SER A 86 25.17 20.46 12.96
N LYS A 87 25.62 21.15 14.00
CA LYS A 87 26.40 22.38 13.90
C LYS A 87 27.63 22.28 14.77
#